data_AF-F8ND24-F1
#
_entry.id   AF-F8ND24-F1
#
_cell.length_a   1.000
_cell.length_b   1.000
_cell.length_c   1.000
_cell.angle_alpha   90.00
_cell.angle_beta   90.00
_cell.angle_gamma   90.00
#
_symmetry.space_group_name_H-M   'P 1'
#
loop_
_entity.id
_entity.type
_entity.pdbx_description
1 polymer ?
#
loop_
_entity_poly.entity_id
_entity_poly.type
_entity_poly.pdbx_seq_one_letter_code
_entity_poly.pdbx_strand_id
1 'polypeptide(L)'
;EFLRSFWQRQVDAAEQETPDYRHPPLPLARIKKVMKSDPDVKMIAADAPILFCKACEIFISEITARAFIIADSNKRRTLSRADIAKALSKSDQFDFLIDIVPR
;
A
#
# COMPACT_ATOMS: atom_id res chain seq x y z
N GLU A 1 -9.91 -16.34 3.02
CA GLU A 1 -9.77 -16.08 4.48
C GLU A 1 -8.81 -14.94 4.80
N PHE A 2 -7.58 -14.96 4.26
CA PHE A 2 -6.55 -13.90 4.45
C PHE A 2 -7.07 -12.46 4.31
N LEU A 3 -7.76 -12.11 3.22
CA LEU A 3 -8.17 -10.72 2.97
C LEU A 3 -9.13 -10.19 4.03
N ARG A 4 -10.10 -11.00 4.45
CA ARG A 4 -11.07 -10.60 5.47
C ARG A 4 -10.37 -10.32 6.81
N SER A 5 -9.47 -11.21 7.24
CA SER A 5 -8.75 -11.03 8.50
C SER A 5 -7.67 -9.95 8.43
N PHE A 6 -7.08 -9.71 7.25
CA PHE A 6 -6.19 -8.58 7.02
C PHE A 6 -6.96 -7.25 7.16
N TRP A 7 -8.04 -7.07 6.39
CA TRP A 7 -8.80 -5.83 6.37
C TRP A 7 -9.53 -5.56 7.69
N GLN A 8 -10.06 -6.59 8.37
CA GLN A 8 -10.63 -6.41 9.71
C GLN A 8 -9.61 -5.79 10.66
N ARG A 9 -8.37 -6.32 10.70
CA ARG A 9 -7.30 -5.74 11.54
C ARG A 9 -6.92 -4.32 11.14
N GLN A 10 -6.89 -4.01 9.84
CA GLN A 10 -6.58 -2.65 9.38
C GLN A 10 -7.68 -1.65 9.78
N VAL A 11 -8.96 -2.06 9.71
CA VAL A 11 -10.10 -1.26 10.15
C VAL A 11 -10.08 -1.08 11.66
N ASP A 12 -9.94 -2.16 12.43
CA ASP A 12 -9.88 -2.10 13.88
C ASP A 12 -8.74 -1.17 14.36
N ALA A 13 -7.56 -1.26 13.72
CA ALA A 13 -6.44 -0.37 14.02
C ALA A 13 -6.76 1.10 13.67
N ALA A 14 -7.40 1.36 12.52
CA ALA A 14 -7.79 2.71 12.13
C ALA A 14 -8.85 3.34 13.04
N GLU A 15 -9.71 2.54 13.67
CA GLU A 15 -10.73 3.00 14.61
C GLU A 15 -10.18 3.22 16.03
N GLN A 16 -9.17 2.45 16.44
CA GLN A 16 -8.64 2.46 17.81
C GLN A 16 -7.38 3.31 17.99
N GLU A 17 -6.55 3.44 16.95
CA GLU A 17 -5.30 4.20 17.03
C GLU A 17 -5.57 5.71 17.01
N THR A 18 -5.00 6.43 17.97
CA THR A 18 -4.86 7.90 17.88
C THR A 18 -3.60 8.21 17.06
N PRO A 19 -3.71 8.72 15.82
CA PRO A 19 -2.54 8.88 14.97
C PRO A 19 -1.61 9.98 15.47
N ASP A 20 -0.30 9.72 15.53
CA ASP A 20 0.68 10.78 15.76
C ASP A 20 0.93 11.56 14.46
N TYR A 21 0.14 12.60 14.25
CA TYR A 21 0.27 13.48 13.09
C TYR A 21 1.58 14.29 13.09
N ARG A 22 2.34 14.33 14.20
CA ARG A 22 3.65 15.01 14.24
C ARG A 22 4.77 14.13 13.68
N HIS A 23 4.64 12.80 13.82
CA HIS A 23 5.62 11.84 13.34
C HIS A 23 4.96 10.76 12.47
N PRO A 24 4.43 11.13 11.31
CA PRO A 24 3.79 10.18 10.42
C PRO A 24 4.83 9.19 9.86
N PRO A 25 4.46 7.91 9.69
CA PRO A 25 5.35 6.84 9.22
C PRO A 25 5.85 7.08 7.79
N LEU A 26 5.07 7.79 6.97
CA LEU A 26 5.50 8.28 5.66
C LEU A 26 5.56 9.82 5.67
N PRO A 27 6.62 10.42 5.10
CA PRO A 27 6.78 11.87 5.10
C PRO A 27 5.71 12.56 4.23
N LEU A 28 4.78 13.28 4.86
CA LEU A 28 3.66 13.96 4.18
C LEU A 28 4.11 14.91 3.06
N ALA A 29 5.26 15.57 3.23
CA ALA A 29 5.85 16.44 2.20
C ALA A 29 6.21 15.67 0.93
N ARG A 30 6.65 14.40 1.04
CA ARG A 30 6.96 13.56 -0.13
C ARG A 30 5.70 13.04 -0.80
N ILE A 31 4.69 12.66 0.00
CA ILE A 31 3.37 12.29 -0.52
C ILE A 31 2.80 13.47 -1.33
N LYS A 32 2.78 14.67 -0.74
CA LYS A 32 2.34 15.89 -1.41
C LYS A 32 3.13 16.19 -2.69
N LYS A 33 4.46 15.95 -2.67
CA LYS A 33 5.31 16.12 -3.86
C LYS A 33 4.95 15.16 -4.99
N VAL A 34 4.64 13.90 -4.68
CA VAL A 34 4.16 12.92 -5.68
C VAL A 34 2.78 13.31 -6.20
N MET A 35 1.85 13.72 -5.34
CA MET A 35 0.55 14.23 -5.79
C MET A 35 0.68 15.44 -6.72
N LYS A 36 1.70 16.28 -6.52
CA LYS A 36 2.02 17.46 -7.34
C LYS A 36 2.84 17.18 -8.60
N SER A 37 3.25 15.93 -8.85
CA SER A 37 3.89 15.60 -10.13
C SER A 37 2.91 15.62 -11.29
N ASP A 38 1.61 15.49 -10.99
CA ASP A 38 0.54 15.73 -11.95
C ASP A 38 0.35 17.24 -12.16
N PRO A 39 0.53 17.77 -13.38
CA PRO A 39 0.41 19.20 -13.68
C PRO A 39 -1.00 19.76 -13.46
N ASP A 40 -2.04 18.92 -13.47
CA ASP A 40 -3.42 19.35 -13.30
C ASP A 40 -3.79 19.57 -11.81
N VAL A 41 -2.96 19.09 -10.88
CA VAL A 41 -3.18 19.21 -9.44
C VAL A 41 -2.74 20.58 -8.91
N LYS A 42 -3.70 21.51 -8.74
CA LYS A 42 -3.44 22.89 -8.28
C LYS A 42 -3.37 23.08 -6.77
N MET A 43 -4.35 22.61 -6.02
CA MET A 43 -4.38 22.71 -4.56
C MET A 43 -4.61 21.34 -3.96
N ILE A 44 -4.01 21.09 -2.81
CA ILE A 44 -4.13 19.83 -2.07
C ILE A 44 -4.55 20.20 -0.66
N ALA A 45 -5.71 19.70 -0.24
CA ALA A 45 -6.19 19.86 1.12
C ALA A 45 -5.25 19.17 2.12
N ALA A 46 -5.20 19.68 3.36
CA ALA A 46 -4.21 19.21 4.34
C ALA A 46 -4.46 17.77 4.81
N ASP A 47 -5.70 17.30 4.76
CA ASP A 47 -6.16 15.95 5.08
C ASP A 47 -5.77 14.91 4.01
N ALA A 48 -5.71 15.29 2.74
CA ALA A 48 -5.43 14.35 1.66
C ALA A 48 -4.07 13.63 1.80
N PRO A 49 -2.93 14.31 2.07
CA PRO A 49 -1.66 13.62 2.36
C PRO A 49 -1.71 12.70 3.57
N ILE A 50 -2.51 13.04 4.59
CA ILE A 50 -2.67 12.24 5.82
C ILE A 50 -3.41 10.94 5.48
N LEU A 51 -4.49 11.03 4.71
CA LEU A 51 -5.22 9.85 4.22
C LEU A 51 -4.33 8.98 3.33
N PHE A 52 -3.58 9.59 2.41
CA PHE A 52 -2.63 8.85 1.57
C PHE A 52 -1.51 8.20 2.39
N CYS A 53 -1.08 8.77 3.51
CA CYS A 53 -0.12 8.13 4.40
C CYS A 53 -0.65 6.76 4.85
N LYS A 54 -1.84 6.74 5.47
CA LYS A 54 -2.46 5.49 5.96
C LYS A 54 -2.80 4.53 4.81
N ALA A 55 -3.33 5.06 3.71
CA ALA A 55 -3.66 4.23 2.54
C ALA A 55 -2.41 3.56 1.94
N CYS A 56 -1.30 4.29 1.82
CA CYS A 56 -0.03 3.74 1.34
C CYS A 56 0.54 2.69 2.29
N GLU A 57 0.44 2.87 3.61
CA GLU A 57 0.84 1.85 4.58
C GLU A 57 0.04 0.55 4.41
N ILE A 58 -1.28 0.66 4.29
CA ILE A 58 -2.17 -0.50 4.09
C ILE A 58 -1.85 -1.17 2.75
N PHE A 59 -1.69 -0.39 1.69
CA PHE A 59 -1.38 -0.87 0.35
C PHE A 59 -0.05 -1.65 0.31
N ILE A 60 1.02 -1.08 0.89
CA ILE A 60 2.33 -1.74 0.97
C ILE A 60 2.22 -3.02 1.80
N SER A 61 1.53 -2.98 2.93
CA SER A 61 1.34 -4.13 3.81
C SER A 61 0.59 -5.26 3.12
N GLU A 62 -0.47 -4.94 2.38
CA GLU A 62 -1.28 -5.92 1.67
C GLU A 62 -0.49 -6.60 0.54
N ILE A 63 0.16 -5.82 -0.33
CA ILE A 63 0.97 -6.38 -1.43
C ILE A 63 2.11 -7.23 -0.86
N THR A 64 2.78 -6.77 0.19
CA THR A 64 3.87 -7.50 0.83
C THR A 64 3.39 -8.83 1.40
N ALA A 65 2.24 -8.85 2.09
CA ALA A 65 1.67 -10.08 2.63
C ALA A 65 1.21 -11.06 1.52
N ARG A 66 0.58 -10.55 0.44
CA ARG A 66 0.20 -11.35 -0.73
C ARG A 66 1.42 -11.95 -1.44
N ALA A 67 2.49 -11.17 -1.61
CA ALA A 67 3.75 -11.63 -2.17
C ALA A 67 4.43 -12.66 -1.25
N PHE A 68 4.37 -12.47 0.06
CA PHE A 68 4.96 -13.39 1.02
C PHE A 68 4.27 -14.76 1.00
N ILE A 69 2.94 -14.81 0.86
CA ILE A 69 2.20 -16.06 0.65
C ILE A 69 2.75 -16.85 -0.55
N ILE A 70 3.17 -16.16 -1.61
CA ILE A 70 3.75 -16.80 -2.81
C ILE A 70 5.17 -17.29 -2.52
N ALA A 71 6.01 -16.48 -1.86
CA ALA A 71 7.36 -16.90 -1.46
C ALA A 71 7.31 -18.14 -0.56
N ASP A 72 6.42 -18.13 0.43
CA ASP A 72 6.20 -19.22 1.40
C ASP A 72 5.69 -20.49 0.71
N SER A 73 4.75 -20.37 -0.26
CA SER A 73 4.30 -21.51 -1.07
C SER A 73 5.42 -22.18 -1.87
N ASN A 74 6.48 -21.43 -2.17
CA ASN A 74 7.70 -21.93 -2.82
C ASN A 74 8.79 -22.34 -1.82
N LYS A 75 8.47 -22.45 -0.53
CA LYS A 75 9.39 -22.76 0.57
C LYS A 75 10.56 -21.77 0.68
N ARG A 76 10.35 -20.53 0.27
CA ARG A 76 11.34 -19.44 0.37
C ARG A 76 10.94 -18.48 1.48
N ARG A 77 11.94 -18.04 2.25
CA ARG A 77 11.79 -16.98 3.28
C ARG A 77 12.17 -15.59 2.76
N THR A 78 12.84 -15.52 1.61
CA THR A 78 13.23 -14.26 0.96
C THR A 78 12.20 -13.90 -0.11
N LEU A 79 11.62 -12.70 0.03
CA LEU A 79 10.75 -12.08 -0.96
C LEU A 79 11.54 -11.67 -2.20
N SER A 80 10.98 -11.95 -3.39
CA SER A 80 11.56 -11.57 -4.68
C SER A 80 10.59 -10.72 -5.49
N ARG A 81 11.10 -10.00 -6.50
CA ARG A 81 10.26 -9.24 -7.45
C ARG A 81 9.22 -10.12 -8.15
N ALA A 82 9.55 -11.38 -8.44
CA ALA A 82 8.65 -12.33 -9.07
C ALA A 82 7.45 -12.68 -8.17
N ASP A 83 7.64 -12.69 -6.85
CA ASP A 83 6.54 -12.92 -5.90
C ASP A 83 5.55 -11.76 -5.91
N ILE A 84 6.05 -10.52 -6.01
CA ILE A 84 5.21 -9.33 -6.15
C ILE A 84 4.43 -9.38 -7.47
N ALA A 85 5.11 -9.60 -8.60
CA ALA A 85 4.44 -9.68 -9.91
C ALA A 85 3.31 -10.72 -9.92
N LYS A 86 3.58 -11.91 -9.37
CA LYS A 86 2.58 -12.99 -9.25
C LYS A 86 1.49 -12.69 -8.21
N ALA A 87 1.73 -11.84 -7.22
CA ALA A 87 0.70 -11.38 -6.28
C ALA A 87 -0.27 -10.40 -6.95
N LEU A 88 0.27 -9.44 -7.69
CA LEU A 88 -0.51 -8.43 -8.41
C LEU A 88 -1.41 -9.08 -9.46
N SER A 89 -0.91 -10.10 -10.18
CA SER A 89 -1.69 -10.80 -11.21
C SER A 89 -2.89 -11.60 -10.69
N LYS A 90 -3.07 -11.73 -9.36
CA LYS A 90 -4.19 -12.47 -8.74
C LYS A 90 -5.42 -11.60 -8.46
N SER A 91 -5.36 -10.29 -8.70
CA SER A 91 -6.48 -9.37 -8.48
C SER A 91 -6.45 -8.25 -9.51
N ASP A 92 -7.56 -8.03 -10.19
CA ASP A 92 -7.80 -6.89 -11.09
C ASP A 92 -7.67 -5.52 -10.39
N GLN A 93 -7.89 -5.46 -9.07
CA GLN A 93 -7.62 -4.27 -8.24
C GLN A 93 -6.21 -3.68 -8.45
N PHE A 94 -5.22 -4.51 -8.84
CA PHE A 94 -3.84 -4.08 -9.05
C PHE A 94 -3.51 -3.80 -10.53
N ASP A 95 -4.48 -3.79 -11.44
CA ASP A 95 -4.22 -3.58 -12.88
C ASP A 95 -3.64 -2.19 -13.18
N PHE A 96 -3.81 -1.21 -12.29
CA PHE A 96 -3.14 0.09 -12.39
C PHE A 96 -1.59 0.01 -12.33
N LEU A 97 -1.03 -1.15 -11.99
CA LEU A 97 0.42 -1.39 -11.89
C LEU A 97 1.02 -2.16 -13.09
N ILE A 98 0.23 -2.50 -14.11
CA ILE A 98 0.70 -3.33 -15.24
C ILE A 98 1.96 -2.75 -15.91
N ASP A 99 2.00 -1.43 -16.11
CA ASP A 99 3.13 -0.75 -16.75
C ASP A 99 4.34 -0.56 -15.81
N ILE A 100 4.14 -0.74 -14.50
CA ILE A 100 5.20 -0.58 -13.47
C ILE A 100 5.86 -1.93 -13.18
N VAL A 101 5.07 -3.00 -13.14
CA VAL A 101 5.54 -4.36 -12.91
C VAL A 101 5.11 -5.23 -14.10
N PRO A 102 5.92 -5.26 -15.18
CA PRO A 102 5.68 -6.18 -16.29
C PRO A 102 5.57 -7.61 -15.77
N ARG A 103 4.53 -8.29 -16.23
CA ARG A 103 4.19 -9.67 -15.85
C ARG A 103 5.29 -10.66 -16.21
#